data_AF-W6L6V1-F1
#
_entry.id   AF-W6L6V1-F1
#
_cell.length_a   1.000
_cell.length_b   1.000
_cell.length_c   1.000
_cell.angle_alpha   90.00
_cell.angle_beta   90.00
_cell.angle_gamma   90.00
#
_symmetry.space_group_name_H-M   'P 1'
#
loop_
_entity.id
_entity.type
_entity.pdbx_description
1 polymer ?
#
loop_
_entity_poly.entity_id
_entity_poly.type
_entity_poly.pdbx_seq_one_letter_code
_entity_poly.pdbx_strand_id
1 'polypeptide(L)'
;MTPPTLAHVLARSMRFPVKRARQIIPNLFNPSQHPMETSDSEDKITSTRTRHFHPRHLFDKIYEKKTEQSTDGPLTSTQEGLYSPKLIRNSMDLLGFLRLAKKMRALEEGLRTFLDATCTTLPSDVFVTSGCAMGSSASLPPSASASPEDCPKGHITPSSAHITLLMDMCANKGEWVLALFLVRHFSKAHPSLIGHAVSLMARHRVAPMTLRKAVDVPELSPSEDLGDAPNTHDMGLAKSDVEVLGWHVACYYLTHQFGSQPHYIPVEAFNVVLSACSRDEDWLTSMSLVRGMGPNPLQGWQSERERMAIIRRLDETKGTTNTLPPDWFCPLTTFTQPQVPVETHMTLAPDSSVGERGAAVINTSALTECNAAPSTSAPPPPDVVSYATLIVTLEHAGEIHLATEVLNCLPPSEKKKITASYAALISVWSNEVCSRKRR
;
A
#
# COMPACT_ATOMS: atom_id res chain seq x y z
N MET A 1 -4.87 50.61 0.44
CA MET A 1 -4.53 49.22 0.06
C MET A 1 -4.22 48.45 1.33
N THR A 2 -5.00 47.43 1.66
CA THR A 2 -4.76 46.59 2.84
C THR A 2 -3.60 45.62 2.57
N PRO A 3 -2.65 45.46 3.49
CA PRO A 3 -1.54 44.53 3.31
C PRO A 3 -2.07 43.08 3.23
N PRO A 4 -1.52 42.24 2.34
CA PRO A 4 -1.95 40.86 2.21
C PRO A 4 -1.64 40.09 3.48
N THR A 5 -2.62 39.30 3.96
CA THR A 5 -2.44 38.44 5.13
C THR A 5 -1.45 37.31 4.83
N LEU A 6 -0.76 36.81 5.85
CA LEU A 6 0.19 35.70 5.75
C LEU A 6 -0.44 34.47 5.05
N ALA A 7 -1.73 34.20 5.30
CA ALA A 7 -2.49 33.15 4.63
C ALA A 7 -2.58 33.38 3.10
N HIS A 8 -2.75 34.63 2.67
CA HIS A 8 -2.80 34.99 1.25
C HIS A 8 -1.42 34.89 0.60
N VAL A 9 -0.35 35.23 1.33
CA VAL A 9 1.04 35.08 0.86
C VAL A 9 1.42 33.60 0.75
N LEU A 10 1.05 32.76 1.72
CA LEU A 10 1.29 31.32 1.69
C LEU A 10 0.47 30.63 0.59
N ALA A 11 -0.83 30.93 0.46
CA ALA A 11 -1.67 30.39 -0.61
C ALA A 11 -1.16 30.77 -2.01
N ARG A 12 -0.60 31.97 -2.16
CA ARG A 12 -0.05 32.45 -3.44
C ARG A 12 1.35 31.89 -3.74
N SER A 13 2.13 31.57 -2.69
CA SER A 13 3.45 30.94 -2.80
C SER A 13 3.35 29.42 -3.02
N MET A 14 2.28 28.79 -2.52
CA MET A 14 1.96 27.37 -2.72
C MET A 14 1.20 27.09 -4.03
N ARG A 15 0.64 28.11 -4.68
CA ARG A 15 0.11 28.00 -6.05
C ARG A 15 1.25 27.86 -7.05
N PHE A 16 1.76 26.64 -7.18
CA PHE A 16 2.61 26.24 -8.29
C PHE A 16 1.93 26.62 -9.62
N PRO A 17 2.66 27.17 -10.60
CA PRO A 17 2.18 27.20 -11.97
C PRO A 17 2.17 25.75 -12.49
N VAL A 18 1.04 25.05 -12.28
CA VAL A 18 0.79 23.66 -12.69
C VAL A 18 1.14 23.42 -14.16
N LYS A 19 1.04 24.45 -15.00
CA LYS A 19 1.37 24.40 -16.44
C LYS A 19 2.87 24.20 -16.72
N ARG A 20 3.79 24.56 -15.80
CA ARG A 20 5.24 24.43 -16.01
C ARG A 20 5.82 23.12 -15.47
N ALA A 21 5.26 22.58 -14.38
CA ALA A 21 5.68 21.29 -13.83
C ALA A 21 5.39 20.12 -14.79
N ARG A 22 4.27 20.15 -15.51
CA ARG A 22 3.93 19.13 -16.52
C ARG A 22 4.87 19.13 -17.75
N GLN A 23 5.59 20.22 -18.02
CA GLN A 23 6.56 20.28 -19.13
C GLN A 23 7.96 19.79 -18.72
N ILE A 24 8.31 19.83 -17.44
CA ILE A 24 9.68 19.54 -16.97
C ILE A 24 9.82 18.06 -16.56
N ILE A 25 8.75 17.44 -16.06
CA ILE A 25 8.80 16.07 -15.51
C ILE A 25 9.02 14.96 -16.58
N PRO A 26 8.53 15.04 -17.84
CA PRO A 26 8.78 13.99 -18.82
C PRO A 26 10.26 13.85 -19.23
N ASN A 27 11.04 14.93 -19.13
CA ASN A 27 12.44 14.94 -19.57
C ASN A 27 13.42 14.40 -18.52
N LEU A 28 12.98 14.10 -17.30
CA LEU A 28 13.83 13.54 -16.24
C LEU A 28 13.87 12.00 -16.25
N PHE A 29 13.04 11.35 -17.07
CA PHE A 29 12.89 9.88 -17.08
C PHE A 29 13.20 9.21 -18.43
N ASN A 30 13.85 9.90 -19.37
CA ASN A 30 14.29 9.32 -20.64
C ASN A 30 15.83 9.17 -20.67
N PRO A 31 16.40 7.97 -20.42
CA PRO A 31 17.83 7.74 -20.51
C PRO A 31 18.17 7.26 -21.93
N SER A 32 18.17 8.15 -22.90
CA SER A 32 18.85 7.87 -24.17
C SER A 32 19.28 9.17 -24.84
N GLN A 33 20.55 9.52 -24.65
CA GLN A 33 21.44 10.04 -25.71
C GLN A 33 22.81 10.34 -25.09
N HIS A 34 23.78 9.50 -25.43
CA HIS A 34 25.20 9.79 -25.28
C HIS A 34 25.61 10.87 -26.28
N PRO A 35 26.47 11.83 -25.88
CA PRO A 35 27.39 12.46 -26.81
C PRO A 35 28.79 11.81 -26.72
N MET A 36 29.38 11.61 -27.89
CA MET A 36 30.82 11.43 -28.11
C MET A 36 31.62 12.62 -27.56
N GLU A 37 32.85 12.33 -27.07
CA GLU A 37 34.15 12.96 -27.45
C GLU A 37 35.18 12.71 -26.32
N THR A 38 36.20 11.87 -26.56
CA THR A 38 37.61 12.14 -26.96
C THR A 38 38.60 12.46 -25.82
N SER A 39 39.79 11.87 -25.99
CA SER A 39 41.11 12.36 -25.57
C SER A 39 41.60 12.10 -24.14
N ASP A 40 42.47 11.09 -24.04
CA ASP A 40 43.80 11.07 -23.42
C ASP A 40 44.12 12.03 -22.27
N SER A 41 44.50 11.45 -21.13
CA SER A 41 45.68 11.85 -20.34
C SER A 41 45.93 10.80 -19.26
N GLU A 42 47.08 10.13 -19.36
CA GLU A 42 47.70 9.40 -18.26
C GLU A 42 47.92 10.37 -17.09
N ASP A 43 47.57 9.96 -15.87
CA ASP A 43 48.55 10.04 -14.79
C ASP A 43 48.18 9.21 -13.55
N LYS A 44 49.25 8.82 -12.88
CA LYS A 44 49.45 7.60 -12.11
C LYS A 44 49.53 7.95 -10.63
N ILE A 45 48.52 7.61 -9.81
CA ILE A 45 48.69 7.54 -8.35
C ILE A 45 47.97 6.31 -7.77
N THR A 46 48.81 5.41 -7.26
CA THR A 46 48.50 4.25 -6.43
C THR A 46 47.65 4.61 -5.23
N SER A 47 46.42 4.08 -5.16
CA SER A 47 45.61 4.06 -3.95
C SER A 47 45.23 2.62 -3.60
N THR A 48 45.65 2.20 -2.41
CA THR A 48 45.43 0.89 -1.80
C THR A 48 43.95 0.61 -1.63
N ARG A 49 43.39 -0.12 -2.60
CA ARG A 49 42.01 -0.57 -2.65
C ARG A 49 41.78 -1.76 -1.70
N THR A 50 41.16 -1.48 -0.57
CA THR A 50 40.45 -2.45 0.26
C THR A 50 39.39 -3.14 -0.60
N ARG A 51 39.58 -4.44 -0.88
CA ARG A 51 38.67 -5.25 -1.68
C ARG A 51 37.42 -5.57 -0.87
N HIS A 52 36.38 -4.75 -0.99
CA HIS A 52 35.02 -5.20 -0.74
C HIS A 52 34.61 -6.15 -1.86
N PHE A 53 34.50 -7.43 -1.52
CA PHE A 53 33.91 -8.45 -2.37
C PHE A 53 32.45 -8.07 -2.65
N HIS A 54 32.19 -7.58 -3.86
CA HIS A 54 30.85 -7.26 -4.30
C HIS A 54 30.25 -8.50 -5.01
N PRO A 55 29.17 -9.12 -4.50
CA PRO A 55 28.62 -10.37 -5.04
C PRO A 55 28.15 -10.31 -6.50
N ARG A 56 28.00 -9.10 -7.08
CA ARG A 56 27.54 -8.90 -8.46
C ARG A 56 28.48 -9.52 -9.50
N HIS A 57 29.79 -9.47 -9.29
CA HIS A 57 30.76 -9.94 -10.29
C HIS A 57 30.81 -11.46 -10.49
N LEU A 58 30.31 -12.25 -9.53
CA LEU A 58 30.27 -13.72 -9.67
C LEU A 58 29.18 -14.16 -10.64
N PHE A 59 28.04 -13.47 -10.68
CA PHE A 59 26.93 -13.84 -11.56
C PHE A 59 27.13 -13.33 -12.99
N ASP A 60 27.69 -12.13 -13.16
CA ASP A 60 27.98 -11.58 -14.49
C ASP A 60 29.02 -12.44 -15.25
N LYS A 61 30.05 -12.95 -14.55
CA LYS A 61 31.05 -13.87 -15.14
C LYS A 61 30.52 -15.26 -15.49
N ILE A 62 29.49 -15.75 -14.80
CA ILE A 62 28.86 -17.04 -15.14
C ILE A 62 28.05 -16.90 -16.45
N TYR A 63 27.48 -15.72 -16.71
CA TYR A 63 26.72 -15.44 -17.93
C TYR A 63 27.60 -15.10 -19.13
N GLU A 64 28.59 -14.20 -18.99
CA GLU A 64 29.45 -13.80 -20.12
C GLU A 64 30.27 -14.98 -20.68
N LYS A 65 30.71 -15.92 -19.84
CA LYS A 65 31.55 -17.04 -20.28
C LYS A 65 30.80 -18.11 -21.11
N LYS A 66 29.48 -18.01 -21.28
CA LYS A 66 28.69 -19.03 -21.98
C LYS A 66 28.07 -18.55 -23.31
N THR A 67 28.22 -17.27 -23.64
CA THR A 67 27.75 -16.70 -24.91
C THR A 67 28.70 -16.91 -26.09
N GLU A 68 29.93 -17.40 -25.87
CA GLU A 68 30.94 -17.57 -26.93
C GLU A 68 31.19 -19.03 -27.36
N GLN A 69 30.36 -19.99 -26.93
CA GLN A 69 30.44 -21.38 -27.42
C GLN A 69 29.06 -21.92 -27.78
N SER A 70 28.61 -21.66 -29.01
CA SER A 70 27.76 -22.59 -29.75
C SER A 70 27.51 -22.09 -31.17
N THR A 71 28.34 -22.52 -32.12
CA THR A 71 27.97 -22.59 -33.53
C THR A 71 27.56 -24.03 -33.85
N ASP A 72 26.31 -24.16 -34.31
CA ASP A 72 25.72 -25.23 -35.12
C ASP A 72 25.47 -26.61 -34.48
N GLY A 73 24.24 -26.77 -33.95
CA GLY A 73 23.58 -28.06 -33.74
C GLY A 73 22.11 -27.90 -33.32
N PRO A 74 21.13 -28.52 -34.01
CA PRO A 74 19.72 -28.44 -33.64
C PRO A 74 19.45 -29.39 -32.47
N LEU A 75 19.39 -28.86 -31.25
CA LEU A 75 19.13 -29.62 -30.03
C LEU A 75 17.86 -29.13 -29.34
N THR A 76 16.85 -29.99 -29.34
CA THR A 76 15.81 -30.07 -28.30
C THR A 76 16.47 -30.56 -27.00
N SER A 77 17.25 -29.72 -26.34
CA SER A 77 17.86 -30.03 -25.04
C SER A 77 17.03 -29.41 -23.92
N THR A 78 16.32 -30.25 -23.18
CA THR A 78 15.72 -29.96 -21.88
C THR A 78 16.76 -29.30 -20.98
N GLN A 79 16.58 -28.02 -20.68
CA GLN A 79 17.51 -27.17 -19.92
C GLN A 79 17.42 -27.46 -18.40
N GLU A 80 17.51 -28.73 -18.01
CA GLU A 80 17.33 -29.19 -16.61
C GLU A 80 18.58 -28.96 -15.71
N GLY A 81 19.70 -28.50 -16.26
CA GLY A 81 21.00 -28.56 -15.57
C GLY A 81 21.52 -27.29 -14.90
N LEU A 82 20.83 -26.13 -14.96
CA LEU A 82 21.48 -24.86 -14.57
C LEU A 82 21.36 -24.46 -13.10
N TYR A 83 20.49 -25.08 -12.31
CA TYR A 83 20.30 -24.68 -10.92
C TYR A 83 20.13 -25.90 -10.01
N SER A 84 21.24 -26.39 -9.46
CA SER A 84 21.16 -27.38 -8.39
C SER A 84 20.65 -26.69 -7.11
N PRO A 85 19.58 -27.19 -6.47
CA PRO A 85 19.01 -26.62 -5.25
C PRO A 85 20.00 -26.53 -4.07
N LYS A 86 21.16 -27.18 -4.18
CA LYS A 86 22.23 -27.21 -3.15
C LYS A 86 22.98 -25.88 -2.96
N LEU A 87 22.72 -24.85 -3.76
CA LEU A 87 23.50 -23.60 -3.70
C LEU A 87 22.98 -22.59 -2.68
N ILE A 88 21.72 -22.69 -2.25
CA ILE A 88 21.12 -21.71 -1.35
C ILE A 88 21.39 -22.13 0.09
N ARG A 89 22.36 -21.47 0.73
CA ARG A 89 22.80 -21.81 2.10
C ARG A 89 22.30 -20.84 3.16
N ASN A 90 21.93 -19.63 2.75
CA ASN A 90 21.50 -18.57 3.66
C ASN A 90 20.42 -17.67 3.02
N SER A 91 19.83 -16.78 3.81
CA SER A 91 18.80 -15.85 3.37
C SER A 91 19.25 -14.91 2.25
N MET A 92 20.51 -14.47 2.26
CA MET A 92 21.05 -13.58 1.23
C MET A 92 21.21 -14.27 -0.12
N ASP A 93 21.58 -15.56 -0.12
CA ASP A 93 21.66 -16.38 -1.33
C ASP A 93 20.26 -16.52 -1.96
N LEU A 94 19.26 -16.83 -1.13
CA LEU A 94 17.87 -16.92 -1.57
C LEU A 94 17.38 -15.60 -2.16
N LEU A 95 17.65 -14.48 -1.50
CA LEU A 95 17.29 -13.15 -2.01
C LEU A 95 18.01 -12.82 -3.33
N GLY A 96 19.27 -13.21 -3.46
CA GLY A 96 20.04 -13.08 -4.71
C GLY A 96 19.42 -13.87 -5.86
N PHE A 97 19.06 -15.13 -5.58
CA PHE A 97 18.39 -16.00 -6.55
C PHE A 97 17.03 -15.43 -6.98
N LEU A 98 16.19 -15.02 -6.03
CA LEU A 98 14.88 -14.47 -6.35
C LEU A 98 14.98 -13.19 -7.18
N ARG A 99 15.97 -12.32 -6.90
CA ARG A 99 16.23 -11.12 -7.74
C ARG A 99 16.61 -11.50 -9.16
N LEU A 100 17.42 -12.53 -9.34
CA LEU A 100 17.78 -13.05 -10.66
C LEU A 100 16.54 -13.61 -11.36
N ALA A 101 15.75 -14.44 -10.68
CA ALA A 101 14.49 -14.98 -11.21
C ALA A 101 13.52 -13.88 -11.63
N LYS A 102 13.39 -12.81 -10.83
CA LYS A 102 12.60 -11.61 -11.19
C LYS A 102 13.12 -10.94 -12.46
N LYS A 103 14.44 -10.77 -12.61
CA LYS A 103 15.07 -10.21 -13.81
C LYS A 103 14.79 -11.07 -15.05
N MET A 104 14.79 -12.38 -14.89
CA MET A 104 14.53 -13.36 -15.95
C MET A 104 13.04 -13.63 -16.19
N ARG A 105 12.14 -13.03 -15.40
CA ARG A 105 10.69 -13.33 -15.40
C ARG A 105 10.36 -14.81 -15.20
N ALA A 106 11.23 -15.51 -14.48
CA ALA A 106 11.18 -16.94 -14.19
C ALA A 106 10.42 -17.18 -12.87
N LEU A 107 9.10 -16.94 -12.86
CA LEU A 107 8.29 -17.04 -11.63
C LEU A 107 8.28 -18.45 -11.06
N GLU A 108 8.15 -19.47 -11.89
CA GLU A 108 7.98 -20.86 -11.46
C GLU A 108 9.25 -21.39 -10.81
N GLU A 109 10.42 -21.07 -11.37
CA GLU A 109 11.72 -21.37 -10.80
C GLU A 109 11.93 -20.60 -9.49
N GLY A 110 11.64 -19.30 -9.50
CA GLY A 110 11.69 -18.47 -8.29
C GLY A 110 10.84 -19.03 -7.15
N LEU A 111 9.62 -19.42 -7.45
CA LEU A 111 8.67 -19.99 -6.50
C LEU A 111 9.14 -21.37 -6.01
N ARG A 112 9.50 -22.29 -6.92
CA ARG A 112 9.98 -23.63 -6.57
C ARG A 112 11.18 -23.54 -5.62
N THR A 113 12.15 -22.70 -5.96
CA THR A 113 13.35 -22.50 -5.15
C THR A 113 13.05 -21.83 -3.80
N PHE A 114 12.08 -20.90 -3.75
CA PHE A 114 11.61 -20.35 -2.49
C PHE A 114 11.02 -21.44 -1.59
N LEU A 115 10.07 -22.22 -2.10
CA LEU A 115 9.38 -23.27 -1.33
C LEU A 115 10.34 -24.35 -0.83
N ASP A 116 11.30 -24.76 -1.66
CA ASP A 116 12.35 -25.72 -1.28
C ASP A 116 13.25 -25.16 -0.17
N ALA A 117 13.70 -23.91 -0.31
CA ALA A 117 14.59 -23.27 0.67
C ALA A 117 13.90 -22.98 2.02
N THR A 118 12.62 -22.65 2.00
CA THR A 118 11.85 -22.26 3.19
C THR A 118 10.99 -23.37 3.78
N CYS A 119 10.92 -24.53 3.12
CA CYS A 119 9.98 -25.61 3.43
C CYS A 119 8.53 -25.15 3.59
N THR A 120 8.15 -24.10 2.84
CA THR A 120 6.77 -23.62 2.85
C THR A 120 5.93 -24.49 1.94
N THR A 121 4.79 -24.97 2.43
CA THR A 121 3.83 -25.71 1.62
C THR A 121 2.78 -24.74 1.08
N LEU A 122 2.53 -24.81 -0.23
CA LEU A 122 1.39 -24.14 -0.83
C LEU A 122 0.24 -25.13 -0.96
N PRO A 123 -1.01 -24.72 -0.71
CA PRO A 123 -2.17 -25.54 -1.01
C PRO A 123 -2.20 -25.88 -2.50
N SER A 124 -2.53 -27.14 -2.82
CA SER A 124 -2.61 -27.64 -4.20
C SER A 124 -3.55 -26.78 -5.08
N ASP A 125 -4.61 -26.24 -4.47
CA ASP A 125 -5.63 -25.44 -5.15
C ASP A 125 -5.05 -24.15 -5.76
N VAL A 126 -4.00 -23.58 -5.15
CA VAL A 126 -3.34 -22.35 -5.63
C VAL A 126 -2.57 -22.61 -6.93
N PHE A 127 -2.05 -23.82 -7.14
CA PHE A 127 -1.32 -24.17 -8.36
C PHE A 127 -2.24 -24.43 -9.55
N VAL A 128 -3.42 -25.01 -9.31
CA VAL A 128 -4.39 -25.33 -10.37
C VAL A 128 -4.87 -24.05 -11.06
N THR A 129 -5.13 -22.98 -10.29
CA THR A 129 -5.61 -21.70 -10.84
C THR A 129 -4.54 -20.97 -11.67
N SER A 130 -3.25 -21.19 -11.39
CA SER A 130 -2.14 -20.56 -12.10
C SER A 130 -1.79 -21.25 -13.44
N GLY A 131 -2.48 -22.34 -13.79
CA GLY A 131 -2.16 -23.12 -15.00
C GLY A 131 -0.77 -23.77 -14.98
N CYS A 132 -0.07 -23.70 -13.85
CA CYS A 132 1.23 -24.32 -13.65
C CYS A 132 1.02 -25.79 -13.31
N ALA A 133 0.96 -26.66 -14.32
CA ALA A 133 0.97 -28.10 -14.15
C ALA A 133 2.36 -28.57 -13.67
N MET A 134 2.66 -28.34 -12.40
CA MET A 134 3.85 -28.90 -11.75
C MET A 134 3.59 -30.39 -11.53
N GLY A 135 4.33 -31.24 -12.25
CA GLY A 135 4.22 -32.70 -12.15
C GLY A 135 4.26 -33.17 -10.69
N SER A 136 3.26 -33.97 -10.31
CA SER A 136 3.02 -34.47 -8.96
C SER A 136 4.18 -35.36 -8.48
N SER A 137 5.20 -34.74 -7.89
CA SER A 137 6.21 -35.45 -7.09
C SER A 137 6.67 -34.58 -5.91
N ALA A 138 5.74 -33.89 -5.27
CA ALA A 138 5.98 -33.26 -3.97
C ALA A 138 5.65 -34.27 -2.87
N SER A 139 6.65 -34.61 -2.06
CA SER A 139 6.50 -35.47 -0.89
C SER A 139 5.44 -34.92 0.06
N LEU A 140 4.63 -35.80 0.66
CA LEU A 140 3.65 -35.46 1.69
C LEU A 140 4.23 -34.48 2.73
N PRO A 141 3.44 -33.47 3.17
CA PRO A 141 3.88 -32.56 4.20
C PRO A 141 4.27 -33.34 5.46
N PRO A 142 5.35 -32.97 6.17
CA PRO A 142 5.61 -33.52 7.49
C PRO A 142 4.39 -33.22 8.37
N SER A 143 3.84 -34.26 9.01
CA SER A 143 2.69 -34.16 9.90
C SER A 143 2.95 -33.05 10.92
N ALA A 144 1.94 -32.22 11.22
CA ALA A 144 2.05 -31.10 12.18
C ALA A 144 2.41 -31.54 13.62
N SER A 145 2.50 -32.86 13.86
CA SER A 145 2.97 -33.49 15.08
C SER A 145 4.46 -33.89 15.06
N ALA A 146 5.18 -33.65 13.95
CA ALA A 146 6.60 -33.95 13.86
C ALA A 146 7.39 -33.05 14.82
N SER A 147 8.22 -33.68 15.64
CA SER A 147 9.07 -33.01 16.62
C SER A 147 9.90 -31.91 15.93
N PRO A 148 10.06 -30.71 16.53
CA PRO A 148 10.91 -29.65 16.02
C PRO A 148 12.35 -30.08 15.70
N GLU A 149 12.79 -31.23 16.23
CA GLU A 149 14.13 -31.77 16.02
C GLU A 149 14.35 -32.46 14.67
N ASP A 150 13.29 -32.85 13.95
CA ASP A 150 13.40 -33.51 12.64
C ASP A 150 13.36 -32.54 11.45
N CYS A 151 13.30 -31.23 11.71
CA CYS A 151 13.48 -30.24 10.64
C CYS A 151 14.92 -30.36 10.09
N PRO A 152 15.10 -30.61 8.79
CA PRO A 152 16.42 -30.65 8.18
C PRO A 152 17.23 -29.41 8.56
N LYS A 153 18.40 -29.62 9.14
CA LYS A 153 19.33 -28.56 9.57
C LYS A 153 19.73 -27.72 8.35
N GLY A 154 19.05 -26.60 8.12
CA GLY A 154 19.36 -25.70 7.00
C GLY A 154 18.21 -24.86 6.44
N HIS A 155 16.97 -25.00 6.91
CA HIS A 155 15.87 -24.20 6.37
C HIS A 155 16.01 -22.70 6.65
N ILE A 156 15.72 -21.91 5.62
CA ILE A 156 15.77 -20.45 5.69
C ILE A 156 14.40 -19.95 6.10
N THR A 157 14.33 -19.23 7.23
CA THR A 157 13.11 -18.50 7.58
C THR A 157 12.85 -17.41 6.53
N PRO A 158 11.67 -17.37 5.89
CA PRO A 158 11.38 -16.38 4.88
C PRO A 158 11.31 -14.97 5.50
N SER A 159 12.16 -14.08 5.00
CA SER A 159 12.14 -12.67 5.38
C SER A 159 11.06 -11.91 4.58
N SER A 160 10.58 -10.78 5.11
CA SER A 160 9.69 -9.86 4.38
C SER A 160 10.27 -9.48 3.00
N ALA A 161 11.60 -9.35 2.87
CA ALA A 161 12.26 -9.05 1.60
C ALA A 161 12.12 -10.18 0.56
N HIS A 162 12.14 -11.45 0.98
CA HIS A 162 11.92 -12.58 0.07
C HIS A 162 10.48 -12.57 -0.44
N ILE A 163 9.53 -12.39 0.49
CA ILE A 163 8.10 -12.50 0.21
C ILE A 163 7.62 -11.33 -0.66
N THR A 164 8.03 -10.09 -0.36
CA THR A 164 7.71 -8.91 -1.19
C THR A 164 8.21 -9.06 -2.63
N LEU A 165 9.41 -9.62 -2.82
CA LEU A 165 9.95 -9.83 -4.16
C LEU A 165 9.20 -10.91 -4.94
N LEU A 166 8.79 -11.99 -4.26
CA LEU A 166 7.95 -13.02 -4.85
C LEU A 166 6.55 -12.49 -5.19
N MET A 167 5.94 -11.69 -4.32
CA MET A 167 4.68 -10.99 -4.59
C MET A 167 4.77 -10.08 -5.81
N ASP A 168 5.86 -9.31 -5.96
CA ASP A 168 6.10 -8.50 -7.15
C ASP A 168 6.11 -9.36 -8.41
N MET A 169 6.80 -10.50 -8.38
CA MET A 169 6.87 -11.42 -9.52
C MET A 169 5.49 -11.98 -9.87
N CYS A 170 4.70 -12.36 -8.87
CA CYS A 170 3.33 -12.83 -9.04
C CYS A 170 2.43 -11.74 -9.66
N ALA A 171 2.44 -10.53 -9.10
CA ALA A 171 1.66 -9.40 -9.60
C ALA A 171 2.04 -9.04 -11.04
N ASN A 172 3.33 -9.06 -11.39
CA ASN A 172 3.81 -8.80 -12.75
C ASN A 172 3.39 -9.89 -13.76
N LYS A 173 3.25 -11.16 -13.33
CA LYS A 173 2.72 -12.26 -14.17
C LYS A 173 1.17 -12.26 -14.19
N GLY A 174 0.52 -11.44 -13.36
CA GLY A 174 -0.94 -11.41 -13.22
C GLY A 174 -1.51 -12.46 -12.25
N GLU A 175 -0.65 -13.17 -11.52
CA GLU A 175 -0.96 -14.24 -10.57
C GLU A 175 -1.37 -13.68 -9.20
N TRP A 176 -2.46 -12.91 -9.18
CA TRP A 176 -2.91 -12.21 -7.98
C TRP A 176 -3.42 -13.15 -6.88
N VAL A 177 -3.99 -14.31 -7.24
CA VAL A 177 -4.41 -15.32 -6.26
C VAL A 177 -3.22 -15.78 -5.43
N LEU A 178 -2.08 -16.10 -6.07
CA LEU A 178 -0.85 -16.48 -5.38
C LEU A 178 -0.25 -15.30 -4.59
N ALA A 179 -0.24 -14.09 -5.16
CA ALA A 179 0.25 -12.90 -4.46
C ALA A 179 -0.52 -12.64 -3.16
N LEU A 180 -1.85 -12.70 -3.20
CA LEU A 180 -2.71 -12.50 -2.03
C LEU A 180 -2.65 -13.68 -1.05
N PHE A 181 -2.45 -14.90 -1.56
CA PHE A 181 -2.17 -16.07 -0.71
C PHE A 181 -0.92 -15.84 0.14
N LEU A 182 0.19 -15.39 -0.47
CA LEU A 182 1.44 -15.09 0.25
C LEU A 182 1.22 -14.04 1.34
N VAL A 183 0.42 -13.00 1.07
CA VAL A 183 0.06 -12.00 2.08
C VAL A 183 -0.72 -12.64 3.22
N ARG A 184 -1.80 -13.37 2.94
CA ARG A 184 -2.62 -14.01 3.98
C ARG A 184 -1.82 -14.99 4.84
N HIS A 185 -0.89 -15.72 4.23
CA HIS A 185 -0.06 -16.70 4.93
C HIS A 185 1.01 -16.05 5.82
N PHE A 186 1.67 -14.99 5.33
CA PHE A 186 2.82 -14.39 6.01
C PHE A 186 2.52 -13.07 6.75
N SER A 187 1.33 -12.47 6.60
CA SER A 187 0.98 -11.18 7.20
C SER A 187 1.06 -11.18 8.72
N LYS A 188 0.74 -12.30 9.37
CA LYS A 188 0.83 -12.43 10.83
C LYS A 188 2.26 -12.27 11.33
N ALA A 189 3.24 -12.80 10.59
CA ALA A 189 4.66 -12.68 10.91
C ALA A 189 5.26 -11.35 10.40
N HIS A 190 4.76 -10.86 9.26
CA HIS A 190 5.27 -9.68 8.57
C HIS A 190 4.10 -8.75 8.15
N PRO A 191 3.54 -7.93 9.06
CA PRO A 191 2.41 -7.05 8.75
C PRO A 191 2.65 -6.07 7.61
N SER A 192 3.91 -5.67 7.39
CA SER A 192 4.34 -4.81 6.28
C SER A 192 3.99 -5.36 4.89
N LEU A 193 3.77 -6.67 4.75
CA LEU A 193 3.36 -7.29 3.50
C LEU A 193 1.98 -6.82 3.03
N ILE A 194 1.09 -6.45 3.96
CA ILE A 194 -0.23 -5.89 3.62
C ILE A 194 -0.05 -4.55 2.93
N GLY A 195 0.77 -3.66 3.50
CA GLY A 195 1.10 -2.37 2.89
C GLY A 195 1.75 -2.52 1.51
N HIS A 196 2.63 -3.52 1.34
CA HIS A 196 3.24 -3.83 0.04
C HIS A 196 2.22 -4.33 -0.99
N ALA A 197 1.31 -5.22 -0.61
CA ALA A 197 0.24 -5.71 -1.48
C ALA A 197 -0.65 -4.56 -1.97
N VAL A 198 -1.08 -3.70 -1.04
CA VAL A 198 -1.88 -2.51 -1.33
C VAL A 198 -1.14 -1.56 -2.27
N SER A 199 0.16 -1.37 -2.07
CA SER A 199 1.01 -0.59 -2.98
C SER A 199 1.05 -1.20 -4.39
N LEU A 200 1.17 -2.52 -4.50
CA LEU A 200 1.11 -3.20 -5.80
C LEU A 200 -0.25 -2.98 -6.48
N MET A 201 -1.36 -3.16 -5.78
CA MET A 201 -2.70 -2.93 -6.34
C MET A 201 -2.92 -1.47 -6.76
N ALA A 202 -2.58 -0.52 -5.90
CA ALA A 202 -2.78 0.91 -6.14
C ALA A 202 -1.89 1.49 -7.24
N ARG A 203 -0.79 0.82 -7.60
CA ARG A 203 0.06 1.20 -8.75
C ARG A 203 -0.61 0.97 -10.09
N HIS A 204 -1.59 0.07 -10.17
CA HIS A 204 -2.32 -0.17 -11.42
C HIS A 204 -3.31 0.96 -11.67
N ARG A 205 -3.18 1.62 -12.82
CA ARG A 205 -4.17 2.62 -13.25
C ARG A 205 -5.54 1.98 -13.41
N VAL A 206 -5.62 0.86 -14.12
CA VAL A 206 -6.83 0.03 -14.25
C VAL A 206 -6.53 -1.33 -13.64
N ALA A 207 -7.39 -1.77 -12.73
CA ALA A 207 -7.26 -3.07 -12.07
C ALA A 207 -7.48 -4.19 -13.09
N PRO A 208 -6.51 -5.12 -13.27
CA PRO A 208 -6.69 -6.26 -14.16
C PRO A 208 -7.81 -7.17 -13.64
N MET A 209 -8.54 -7.84 -14.55
CA MET A 209 -9.65 -8.72 -14.16
C MET A 209 -9.21 -9.85 -13.21
N THR A 210 -7.99 -10.36 -13.35
CA THR A 210 -7.44 -11.37 -12.43
C THR A 210 -7.31 -10.84 -11.00
N LEU A 211 -6.94 -9.57 -10.82
CA LEU A 211 -6.91 -8.93 -9.51
C LEU A 211 -8.33 -8.75 -8.93
N ARG A 212 -9.27 -8.27 -9.74
CA ARG A 212 -10.67 -8.07 -9.31
C ARG A 212 -11.27 -9.39 -8.81
N LYS A 213 -11.10 -10.46 -9.59
CA LYS A 213 -11.54 -11.81 -9.22
C LYS A 213 -10.84 -12.34 -7.96
N ALA A 214 -9.53 -12.12 -7.83
CA ALA A 214 -8.78 -12.61 -6.67
C ALA A 214 -9.16 -11.92 -5.34
N VAL A 215 -9.68 -10.70 -5.41
CA VAL A 215 -10.16 -9.94 -4.24
C VAL A 215 -11.66 -10.17 -3.98
N ASP A 216 -12.34 -10.91 -4.86
CA ASP A 216 -13.79 -11.14 -4.86
C ASP A 216 -14.58 -9.82 -4.94
N VAL A 217 -14.07 -8.89 -5.76
CA VAL A 217 -14.72 -7.62 -6.01
C VAL A 217 -16.04 -7.88 -6.74
N PRO A 218 -17.20 -7.43 -6.22
CA PRO A 218 -18.49 -7.66 -6.86
C PRO A 218 -18.45 -7.21 -8.32
N GLU A 219 -18.71 -8.14 -9.24
CA GLU A 219 -18.89 -7.78 -10.64
C GLU A 219 -20.11 -6.85 -10.70
N LEU A 220 -19.92 -5.62 -11.18
CA LEU A 220 -21.01 -4.73 -11.53
C LEU A 220 -21.80 -5.43 -12.63
N SER A 221 -22.83 -6.20 -12.24
CA SER A 221 -23.73 -6.79 -13.21
C SER A 221 -24.33 -5.64 -14.00
N PRO A 222 -24.19 -5.61 -15.34
CA PRO A 222 -24.91 -4.63 -16.14
C PRO A 222 -26.38 -4.81 -15.80
N SER A 223 -26.98 -3.78 -15.23
CA SER A 223 -28.38 -3.82 -14.81
C SER A 223 -29.20 -4.26 -16.02
N GLU A 224 -29.77 -5.47 -15.97
CA GLU A 224 -30.66 -6.02 -17.00
C GLU A 224 -32.03 -5.31 -17.02
N ASP A 225 -32.09 -4.08 -16.51
CA ASP A 225 -33.30 -3.28 -16.41
C ASP A 225 -33.52 -2.50 -17.71
N LEU A 226 -33.74 -3.26 -18.79
CA LEU A 226 -34.35 -2.72 -20.00
C LEU A 226 -35.44 -3.68 -20.46
N GLY A 227 -36.65 -3.37 -20.03
CA GLY A 227 -37.87 -4.00 -20.51
C GLY A 227 -37.93 -4.02 -22.04
N ASP A 228 -38.43 -5.15 -22.54
CA ASP A 228 -38.77 -5.49 -23.91
C ASP A 228 -39.05 -4.29 -24.84
N ALA A 229 -38.00 -3.73 -25.44
CA ALA A 229 -38.12 -2.88 -26.63
C ALA A 229 -37.72 -3.74 -27.84
N PRO A 230 -38.69 -4.20 -28.65
CA PRO A 230 -38.39 -5.05 -29.78
C PRO A 230 -37.83 -4.20 -30.94
N ASN A 231 -36.78 -4.74 -31.56
CA ASN A 231 -36.39 -4.50 -32.95
C ASN A 231 -35.73 -3.15 -33.25
N THR A 232 -34.42 -3.08 -32.99
CA THR A 232 -33.54 -2.30 -33.88
C THR A 232 -32.23 -3.07 -34.03
N HIS A 233 -32.15 -3.81 -35.14
CA HIS A 233 -30.94 -4.46 -35.63
C HIS A 233 -29.90 -3.40 -35.99
N ASP A 234 -29.04 -3.00 -35.07
CA ASP A 234 -27.74 -2.44 -35.46
C ASP A 234 -26.66 -2.84 -34.45
N MET A 235 -25.89 -3.85 -34.84
CA MET A 235 -24.91 -4.57 -34.01
C MET A 235 -23.59 -3.78 -33.89
N GLY A 236 -23.60 -2.69 -33.12
CA GLY A 236 -22.39 -2.02 -32.67
C GLY A 236 -22.06 -2.40 -31.24
N LEU A 237 -21.33 -3.51 -31.04
CA LEU A 237 -20.96 -4.11 -29.75
C LEU A 237 -19.99 -3.23 -28.94
N ALA A 238 -20.44 -2.05 -28.51
CA ALA A 238 -19.73 -1.23 -27.55
C ALA A 238 -19.90 -1.84 -26.15
N LYS A 239 -19.10 -2.86 -25.82
CA LYS A 239 -18.90 -3.27 -24.43
C LYS A 239 -18.31 -2.07 -23.69
N SER A 240 -19.12 -1.39 -22.90
CA SER A 240 -18.64 -0.40 -21.94
C SER A 240 -17.98 -1.15 -20.79
N ASP A 241 -16.73 -1.58 -20.99
CA ASP A 241 -15.91 -2.14 -19.93
C ASP A 241 -15.66 -1.03 -18.90
N VAL A 242 -16.37 -1.09 -17.77
CA VAL A 242 -16.16 -0.16 -16.66
C VAL A 242 -14.75 -0.37 -16.11
N GLU A 243 -13.91 0.65 -16.31
CA GLU A 243 -12.54 0.68 -15.80
C GLU A 243 -12.55 0.89 -14.28
N VAL A 244 -12.45 -0.20 -13.51
CA VAL A 244 -12.19 -0.13 -12.07
C VAL A 244 -10.71 0.20 -11.85
N LEU A 245 -10.42 1.30 -11.16
CA LEU A 245 -9.06 1.70 -10.83
C LEU A 245 -8.40 0.75 -9.82
N GLY A 246 -7.09 0.55 -9.91
CA GLY A 246 -6.35 -0.37 -9.03
C GLY A 246 -6.42 0.00 -7.55
N TRP A 247 -6.41 1.30 -7.23
CA TRP A 247 -6.51 1.76 -5.85
C TRP A 247 -7.92 1.60 -5.25
N HIS A 248 -8.98 1.56 -6.06
CA HIS A 248 -10.32 1.19 -5.58
C HIS A 248 -10.34 -0.26 -5.09
N VAL A 249 -9.73 -1.17 -5.84
CA VAL A 249 -9.59 -2.58 -5.42
C VAL A 249 -8.70 -2.68 -4.18
N ALA A 250 -7.63 -1.90 -4.10
CA ALA A 250 -6.77 -1.84 -2.93
C ALA A 250 -7.51 -1.34 -1.67
N CYS A 251 -8.36 -0.32 -1.83
CA CYS A 251 -9.23 0.19 -0.77
C CYS A 251 -10.23 -0.89 -0.33
N TYR A 252 -10.93 -1.51 -1.27
CA TYR A 252 -11.88 -2.60 -0.99
C TYR A 252 -11.20 -3.75 -0.25
N TYR A 253 -10.02 -4.16 -0.71
CA TYR A 253 -9.23 -5.20 -0.06
C TYR A 253 -8.89 -4.84 1.40
N LEU A 254 -8.49 -3.60 1.67
CA LEU A 254 -8.22 -3.15 3.05
C LEU A 254 -9.47 -3.15 3.93
N THR A 255 -10.59 -2.64 3.41
CA THR A 255 -11.80 -2.43 4.21
C THR A 255 -12.61 -3.71 4.41
N HIS A 256 -12.63 -4.62 3.44
CA HIS A 256 -13.48 -5.82 3.48
C HIS A 256 -12.70 -7.08 3.89
N GLN A 257 -11.53 -7.34 3.31
CA GLN A 257 -10.84 -8.61 3.57
C GLN A 257 -10.18 -8.65 4.94
N PHE A 258 -9.65 -7.53 5.41
CA PHE A 258 -9.05 -7.42 6.75
C PHE A 258 -10.00 -6.86 7.80
N GLY A 259 -11.27 -6.62 7.47
CA GLY A 259 -12.27 -6.13 8.43
C GLY A 259 -12.44 -7.06 9.64
N SER A 260 -12.12 -8.35 9.50
CA SER A 260 -12.13 -9.32 10.61
C SER A 260 -10.89 -9.28 11.50
N GLN A 261 -9.78 -8.68 11.06
CA GLN A 261 -8.53 -8.58 11.81
C GLN A 261 -7.84 -7.22 11.63
N PRO A 262 -8.50 -6.12 12.01
CA PRO A 262 -8.05 -4.77 11.69
C PRO A 262 -6.73 -4.38 12.39
N HIS A 263 -6.36 -5.06 13.48
CA HIS A 263 -5.11 -4.82 14.21
C HIS A 263 -3.84 -5.27 13.47
N TYR A 264 -3.97 -6.08 12.42
CA TYR A 264 -2.82 -6.45 11.58
C TYR A 264 -2.58 -5.45 10.45
N ILE A 265 -3.51 -4.54 10.17
CA ILE A 265 -3.36 -3.60 9.06
C ILE A 265 -2.40 -2.49 9.49
N PRO A 266 -1.25 -2.32 8.84
CA PRO A 266 -0.33 -1.23 9.13
C PRO A 266 -0.91 0.10 8.62
N VAL A 267 -0.65 1.20 9.34
CA VAL A 267 -1.07 2.56 8.95
C VAL A 267 -0.55 2.95 7.57
N GLU A 268 0.62 2.42 7.21
CA GLU A 268 1.26 2.62 5.90
C GLU A 268 0.39 2.12 4.74
N ALA A 269 -0.42 1.07 4.94
CA ALA A 269 -1.31 0.57 3.90
C ALA A 269 -2.41 1.60 3.57
N PHE A 270 -2.99 2.24 4.59
CA PHE A 270 -3.95 3.33 4.40
C PHE A 270 -3.30 4.54 3.72
N ASN A 271 -2.09 4.92 4.15
CA ASN A 271 -1.33 6.03 3.55
C ASN A 271 -1.05 5.83 2.05
N VAL A 272 -0.82 4.60 1.62
CA VAL A 272 -0.66 4.26 0.19
C VAL A 272 -1.96 4.53 -0.59
N VAL A 273 -3.11 4.11 -0.07
CA VAL A 273 -4.41 4.37 -0.73
C VAL A 273 -4.73 5.87 -0.70
N LEU A 274 -4.52 6.56 0.43
CA LEU A 274 -4.70 8.02 0.52
C LEU A 274 -3.86 8.78 -0.51
N SER A 275 -2.61 8.34 -0.73
CA SER A 275 -1.74 8.92 -1.74
C SER A 275 -2.26 8.68 -3.17
N ALA A 276 -2.90 7.54 -3.42
CA ALA A 276 -3.55 7.27 -4.71
C ALA A 276 -4.81 8.12 -4.90
N CYS A 277 -5.66 8.24 -3.88
CA CYS A 277 -6.82 9.13 -3.89
C CYS A 277 -6.41 10.59 -4.14
N SER A 278 -5.28 11.03 -3.55
CA SER A 278 -4.73 12.37 -3.76
C SER A 278 -4.38 12.67 -5.21
N ARG A 279 -3.88 11.66 -5.94
CA ARG A 279 -3.51 11.78 -7.35
C ARG A 279 -4.73 11.87 -8.27
N ASP A 280 -5.80 11.21 -7.88
CA ASP A 280 -7.06 11.15 -8.64
C ASP A 280 -8.10 12.17 -8.13
N GLU A 281 -7.71 13.01 -7.18
CA GLU A 281 -8.52 14.08 -6.58
C GLU A 281 -9.84 13.57 -5.92
N ASP A 282 -9.92 12.28 -5.58
CA ASP A 282 -11.08 11.70 -4.87
C ASP A 282 -10.98 11.94 -3.35
N TRP A 283 -11.28 13.17 -2.97
CA TRP A 283 -11.26 13.61 -1.58
C TRP A 283 -12.37 12.97 -0.73
N LEU A 284 -13.50 12.59 -1.32
CA LEU A 284 -14.59 11.91 -0.59
C LEU A 284 -14.13 10.53 -0.11
N THR A 285 -13.50 9.75 -0.99
CA THR A 285 -12.95 8.46 -0.59
C THR A 285 -11.81 8.62 0.41
N SER A 286 -10.98 9.66 0.26
CA SER A 286 -9.93 9.98 1.25
C SER A 286 -10.51 10.28 2.64
N MET A 287 -11.57 11.07 2.71
CA MET A 287 -12.29 11.39 3.95
C MET A 287 -12.86 10.13 4.60
N SER A 288 -13.59 9.31 3.83
CA SER A 288 -14.15 8.04 4.31
C SER A 288 -13.06 7.10 4.83
N LEU A 289 -11.92 7.02 4.14
CA LEU A 289 -10.81 6.18 4.53
C LEU A 289 -10.22 6.61 5.87
N VAL A 290 -9.92 7.91 6.06
CA VAL A 290 -9.38 8.42 7.35
C VAL A 290 -10.37 8.22 8.49
N ARG A 291 -11.68 8.40 8.24
CA ARG A 291 -12.71 8.11 9.26
C ARG A 291 -12.77 6.64 9.64
N GLY A 292 -12.60 5.75 8.67
CA GLY A 292 -12.59 4.30 8.87
C GLY A 292 -11.32 3.75 9.53
N MET A 293 -10.29 4.58 9.71
CA MET A 293 -9.14 4.23 10.54
C MET A 293 -9.55 4.23 12.03
N GLY A 294 -8.63 3.84 12.92
CA GLY A 294 -8.83 3.75 14.36
C GLY A 294 -9.31 5.05 15.02
N PRO A 295 -9.48 5.07 16.35
CA PRO A 295 -10.05 6.22 17.07
C PRO A 295 -9.46 7.55 16.61
N ASN A 296 -10.32 8.43 16.09
CA ASN A 296 -9.87 9.68 15.50
C ASN A 296 -10.91 10.81 15.60
N PRO A 297 -10.47 12.09 15.67
CA PRO A 297 -11.35 13.26 15.79
C PRO A 297 -12.36 13.41 14.65
N LEU A 298 -12.16 12.76 13.50
CA LEU A 298 -13.02 12.91 12.33
C LEU A 298 -14.17 11.89 12.27
N GLN A 299 -14.16 10.85 13.10
CA GLN A 299 -15.15 9.75 13.07
C GLN A 299 -16.60 10.22 13.24
N GLY A 300 -16.84 11.25 14.04
CA GLY A 300 -18.17 11.85 14.23
C GLY A 300 -18.34 13.22 13.58
N TRP A 301 -17.32 13.71 12.89
CA TRP A 301 -17.35 15.03 12.27
C TRP A 301 -17.83 14.92 10.83
N GLN A 302 -18.81 15.73 10.41
CA GLN A 302 -19.26 15.83 9.03
C GLN A 302 -19.57 17.29 8.69
N SER A 303 -19.03 17.79 7.58
CA SER A 303 -19.33 19.14 7.10
C SER A 303 -20.60 19.13 6.25
N GLU A 304 -21.40 20.20 6.32
CA GLU A 304 -22.59 20.34 5.47
C GLU A 304 -22.22 20.33 3.98
N ARG A 305 -21.06 20.91 3.64
CA ARG A 305 -20.55 20.91 2.27
C ARG A 305 -20.21 19.49 1.78
N GLU A 306 -19.65 18.67 2.67
CA GLU A 306 -19.40 17.27 2.37
C GLU A 306 -20.69 16.49 2.15
N ARG A 307 -21.68 16.68 3.03
CA ARG A 307 -23.01 16.07 2.89
C ARG A 307 -23.65 16.40 1.54
N MET A 308 -23.59 17.67 1.13
CA MET A 308 -24.10 18.11 -0.18
C MET A 308 -23.32 17.49 -1.35
N ALA A 309 -22.00 17.34 -1.23
CA ALA A 309 -21.19 16.67 -2.24
C ALA A 309 -21.54 15.17 -2.38
N ILE A 310 -21.82 14.49 -1.26
CA ILE A 310 -22.27 13.09 -1.26
C ILE A 310 -23.63 12.97 -1.95
N ILE A 311 -24.60 13.83 -1.63
CA ILE A 311 -25.92 13.83 -2.26
C ILE A 311 -25.79 14.03 -3.78
N ARG A 312 -25.00 15.02 -4.19
CA ARG A 312 -24.75 15.29 -5.61
C ARG A 312 -24.11 14.08 -6.32
N ARG A 313 -23.09 13.45 -5.72
CA ARG A 313 -22.44 12.25 -6.27
C ARG A 313 -23.44 11.10 -6.39
N LEU A 314 -24.32 10.92 -5.40
CA LEU A 314 -25.37 9.91 -5.45
C LEU A 314 -26.35 10.14 -6.61
N ASP A 315 -26.76 11.39 -6.84
CA ASP A 315 -27.65 11.73 -7.95
C ASP A 315 -26.96 11.57 -9.32
N GLU A 316 -25.65 11.86 -9.42
CA GLU A 316 -24.83 11.58 -10.60
C GLU A 316 -24.71 10.06 -10.87
N THR A 317 -24.56 9.25 -9.81
CA THR A 317 -24.46 7.78 -9.94
C THR A 317 -25.78 7.13 -10.37
N LYS A 318 -26.94 7.67 -9.99
CA LYS A 318 -28.25 7.15 -10.44
C LYS A 318 -28.41 7.24 -11.97
N GLY A 319 -27.73 8.20 -12.60
CA GLY A 319 -27.76 8.37 -14.05
C GLY A 319 -26.67 7.60 -14.80
N THR A 320 -25.66 7.06 -14.10
CA THR A 320 -24.47 6.45 -14.72
C THR A 320 -24.24 5.05 -14.18
N THR A 321 -24.51 4.02 -15.00
CA THR A 321 -24.27 2.60 -14.69
C THR A 321 -22.81 2.24 -14.41
N ASN A 322 -21.88 3.19 -14.55
CA ASN A 322 -20.44 2.95 -14.58
C ASN A 322 -19.71 3.39 -13.30
N THR A 323 -20.41 3.95 -12.31
CA THR A 323 -19.81 4.31 -11.03
C THR A 323 -19.89 3.17 -10.04
N LEU A 324 -18.78 2.90 -9.36
CA LEU A 324 -18.72 1.91 -8.28
C LEU A 324 -19.79 2.20 -7.22
N PRO A 325 -20.41 1.16 -6.63
CA PRO A 325 -21.45 1.36 -5.62
C PRO A 325 -20.89 2.17 -4.45
N PRO A 326 -21.64 3.16 -3.92
CA PRO A 326 -21.20 3.94 -2.77
C PRO A 326 -20.90 3.06 -1.54
N ASP A 327 -21.50 1.87 -1.46
CA ASP A 327 -21.32 0.89 -0.39
C ASP A 327 -19.91 0.29 -0.33
N TRP A 328 -19.12 0.38 -1.41
CA TRP A 328 -17.72 -0.12 -1.42
C TRP A 328 -16.80 0.59 -0.43
N PHE A 329 -17.14 1.82 -0.04
CA PHE A 329 -16.26 2.64 0.79
C PHE A 329 -16.75 2.76 2.24
N CYS A 330 -17.91 2.19 2.57
CA CYS A 330 -18.58 2.38 3.86
C CYS A 330 -18.77 1.14 4.78
N PRO A 331 -17.98 0.03 4.74
CA PRO A 331 -18.11 -0.99 5.79
C PRO A 331 -17.63 -0.50 7.17
N LEU A 332 -16.65 0.41 7.18
CA LEU A 332 -15.91 0.76 8.40
C LEU A 332 -16.73 1.62 9.37
N THR A 333 -17.69 2.40 8.88
CA THR A 333 -18.58 3.21 9.74
C THR A 333 -19.61 2.38 10.50
N THR A 334 -19.86 1.14 10.08
CA THR A 334 -20.78 0.22 10.77
C THR A 334 -20.14 -0.39 12.04
N PHE A 335 -18.84 -0.17 12.28
CA PHE A 335 -18.22 -0.34 13.60
C PHE A 335 -18.61 0.78 14.58
N THR A 336 -19.83 1.30 14.48
CA THR A 336 -20.44 2.08 15.56
C THR A 336 -20.49 1.20 16.79
N GLN A 337 -19.47 1.37 17.64
CA GLN A 337 -19.55 1.13 19.06
C GLN A 337 -20.91 1.72 19.51
N PRO A 338 -21.81 0.93 20.12
CA PRO A 338 -23.10 1.44 20.56
C PRO A 338 -22.80 2.66 21.41
N GLN A 339 -23.25 3.84 20.96
CA GLN A 339 -23.14 5.03 21.77
C GLN A 339 -23.88 4.71 23.06
N VAL A 340 -23.13 4.63 24.16
CA VAL A 340 -23.71 4.55 25.49
C VAL A 340 -24.67 5.73 25.56
N PRO A 341 -25.97 5.50 25.80
CA PRO A 341 -26.93 6.59 25.90
C PRO A 341 -26.37 7.57 26.93
N VAL A 342 -26.13 8.81 26.50
CA VAL A 342 -25.82 9.89 27.42
C VAL A 342 -27.03 10.01 28.33
N GLU A 343 -26.91 9.49 29.55
CA GLU A 343 -27.95 9.60 30.57
C GLU A 343 -28.25 11.09 30.77
N THR A 344 -29.39 11.50 30.24
CA THR A 344 -29.98 12.81 30.49
C THR A 344 -30.31 12.93 31.98
N HIS A 345 -29.52 13.75 32.67
CA HIS A 345 -29.91 14.58 33.81
C HIS A 345 -30.61 13.89 35.00
N MET A 346 -29.83 13.48 36.01
CA MET A 346 -30.29 13.61 37.39
C MET A 346 -30.20 15.08 37.82
N THR A 347 -31.35 15.71 37.94
CA THR A 347 -31.57 16.98 38.63
C THR A 347 -31.19 16.82 40.10
N LEU A 348 -30.06 17.38 40.53
CA LEU A 348 -29.70 17.52 41.94
C LEU A 348 -30.29 18.82 42.48
N ALA A 349 -31.14 18.69 43.49
CA ALA A 349 -31.56 19.78 44.37
C ALA A 349 -30.39 20.19 45.30
N PRO A 350 -30.34 21.45 45.75
CA PRO A 350 -29.31 21.89 46.68
C PRO A 350 -29.78 21.62 48.11
N ASP A 351 -28.95 20.94 48.91
CA ASP A 351 -29.10 21.00 50.35
C ASP A 351 -27.76 21.35 51.01
N SER A 352 -27.82 22.43 51.77
CA SER A 352 -26.75 23.00 52.56
C SER A 352 -26.63 22.25 53.88
N SER A 353 -25.43 21.79 54.25
CA SER A 353 -24.99 21.90 55.64
C SER A 353 -23.49 21.70 55.82
N VAL A 354 -23.00 22.52 56.73
CA VAL A 354 -21.66 22.72 57.28
C VAL A 354 -21.12 21.48 58.00
N GLY A 355 -19.80 21.26 57.95
CA GLY A 355 -19.12 20.32 58.84
C GLY A 355 -17.60 20.25 58.63
N GLU A 356 -16.87 21.02 59.44
CA GLU A 356 -15.40 21.06 59.53
C GLU A 356 -14.75 19.77 60.09
N ARG A 357 -13.46 19.62 59.71
CA ARG A 357 -12.32 18.98 60.43
C ARG A 357 -12.21 17.45 60.54
N GLY A 358 -11.03 16.96 60.16
CA GLY A 358 -10.44 15.74 60.71
C GLY A 358 -9.32 15.15 59.85
N ALA A 359 -8.07 15.31 60.28
CA ALA A 359 -6.85 14.78 59.67
C ALA A 359 -6.62 13.28 59.95
N ALA A 360 -5.92 12.59 59.03
CA ALA A 360 -4.91 11.51 59.22
C ALA A 360 -4.79 10.71 57.90
N VAL A 361 -3.72 10.85 57.12
CA VAL A 361 -2.51 10.01 57.11
C VAL A 361 -2.79 8.50 57.23
N ILE A 362 -2.46 7.75 56.17
CA ILE A 362 -1.59 6.55 56.11
C ILE A 362 -1.99 5.62 54.92
N ASN A 363 -1.04 5.54 53.99
CA ASN A 363 -0.58 4.39 53.19
C ASN A 363 -1.34 3.78 51.99
N THR A 364 -0.48 3.51 50.99
CA THR A 364 -0.38 2.30 50.16
C THR A 364 -1.52 1.97 49.19
N SER A 365 -1.24 2.06 47.89
CA SER A 365 -0.72 0.88 47.16
C SER A 365 -0.49 1.18 45.68
N ALA A 366 0.72 0.86 45.25
CA ALA A 366 1.08 0.27 43.97
C ALA A 366 0.31 0.70 42.72
N LEU A 367 1.02 1.46 41.88
CA LEU A 367 1.01 1.24 40.43
C LEU A 367 1.08 -0.27 40.17
N THR A 368 -0.09 -0.86 39.95
CA THR A 368 -0.17 -2.13 39.23
C THR A 368 -0.64 -1.73 37.85
N GLU A 369 0.35 -1.57 36.98
CA GLU A 369 0.25 -1.54 35.54
C GLU A 369 -0.47 -2.84 35.14
N CYS A 370 -1.81 -2.82 35.21
CA CYS A 370 -2.63 -3.93 34.80
C CYS A 370 -2.40 -4.12 33.31
N ASN A 371 -1.68 -5.20 33.00
CA ASN A 371 -1.71 -5.92 31.75
C ASN A 371 -3.17 -6.27 31.40
N ALA A 372 -3.92 -5.27 30.95
CA ALA A 372 -5.17 -5.47 30.26
C ALA A 372 -4.79 -6.05 28.90
N ALA A 373 -5.11 -7.33 28.71
CA ALA A 373 -5.01 -7.97 27.41
C ALA A 373 -5.59 -7.04 26.33
N PRO A 374 -4.90 -6.87 25.19
CA PRO A 374 -5.24 -5.83 24.23
C PRO A 374 -6.61 -6.11 23.63
N SER A 375 -7.61 -5.35 24.06
CA SER A 375 -8.93 -5.23 23.43
C SER A 375 -8.81 -4.48 22.10
N THR A 376 -7.92 -4.94 21.21
CA THR A 376 -7.53 -4.23 19.99
C THR A 376 -8.09 -4.97 18.79
N SER A 377 -9.41 -4.98 18.65
CA SER A 377 -10.04 -5.20 17.34
C SER A 377 -10.28 -3.87 16.63
N ALA A 378 -9.63 -2.79 17.05
CA ALA A 378 -9.75 -1.49 16.40
C ALA A 378 -8.70 -1.37 15.28
N PRO A 379 -9.04 -0.75 14.13
CA PRO A 379 -8.07 -0.38 13.12
C PRO A 379 -6.99 0.57 13.68
N PRO A 380 -5.82 0.69 13.03
CA PRO A 380 -4.77 1.60 13.50
C PRO A 380 -5.27 3.04 13.45
N PRO A 381 -5.00 3.89 14.46
CA PRO A 381 -5.34 5.30 14.39
C PRO A 381 -4.58 5.98 13.23
N PRO A 382 -5.18 6.97 12.57
CA PRO A 382 -4.49 7.77 11.55
C PRO A 382 -3.27 8.48 12.15
N ASP A 383 -2.21 8.55 11.36
CA ASP A 383 -0.98 9.25 11.73
C ASP A 383 -0.91 10.66 11.10
N VAL A 384 0.16 11.39 11.43
CA VAL A 384 0.41 12.73 10.87
C VAL A 384 0.46 12.71 9.34
N VAL A 385 0.96 11.62 8.75
CA VAL A 385 1.05 11.45 7.29
C VAL A 385 -0.34 11.26 6.70
N SER A 386 -1.21 10.49 7.36
CA SER A 386 -2.61 10.27 6.95
C SER A 386 -3.35 11.61 6.85
N TYR A 387 -3.26 12.43 7.90
CA TYR A 387 -3.90 13.74 7.93
C TYR A 387 -3.29 14.73 6.96
N ALA A 388 -1.96 14.78 6.87
CA ALA A 388 -1.29 15.66 5.92
C ALA A 388 -1.70 15.31 4.47
N THR A 389 -1.76 14.02 4.14
CA THR A 389 -2.18 13.55 2.81
C THR A 389 -3.65 13.91 2.53
N LEU A 390 -4.54 13.73 3.51
CA LEU A 390 -5.94 14.13 3.39
C LEU A 390 -6.08 15.64 3.11
N ILE A 391 -5.37 16.48 3.87
CA ILE A 391 -5.37 17.94 3.69
C ILE A 391 -4.89 18.29 2.27
N VAL A 392 -3.80 17.68 1.79
CA VAL A 392 -3.31 17.89 0.42
C VAL A 392 -4.36 17.49 -0.61
N THR A 393 -5.03 16.35 -0.43
CA THR A 393 -6.07 15.89 -1.35
C THR A 393 -7.24 16.88 -1.40
N LEU A 394 -7.68 17.39 -0.25
CA LEU A 394 -8.74 18.42 -0.18
C LEU A 394 -8.30 19.71 -0.89
N GLU A 395 -7.06 20.15 -0.68
CA GLU A 395 -6.52 21.34 -1.37
C GLU A 395 -6.43 21.15 -2.89
N HIS A 396 -5.96 19.98 -3.35
CA HIS A 396 -5.87 19.65 -4.78
C HIS A 396 -7.25 19.60 -5.45
N ALA A 397 -8.25 19.06 -4.76
CA ALA A 397 -9.64 19.06 -5.23
C ALA A 397 -10.32 20.45 -5.20
N GLY A 398 -9.64 21.48 -4.70
CA GLY A 398 -10.19 22.84 -4.56
C GLY A 398 -11.07 23.04 -3.31
N GLU A 399 -11.11 22.06 -2.41
CA GLU A 399 -11.90 22.01 -1.19
C GLU A 399 -11.15 22.63 0.02
N ILE A 400 -10.64 23.86 -0.18
CA ILE A 400 -9.77 24.55 0.80
C ILE A 400 -10.49 24.79 2.14
N HIS A 401 -11.80 25.07 2.11
CA HIS A 401 -12.58 25.27 3.33
C HIS A 401 -12.65 23.99 4.17
N LEU A 402 -12.91 22.85 3.54
CA LEU A 402 -12.90 21.55 4.22
C LEU A 402 -11.51 21.22 4.77
N ALA A 403 -10.44 21.52 4.01
CA ALA A 403 -9.07 21.35 4.48
C ALA A 403 -8.80 22.14 5.78
N THR A 404 -9.28 23.40 5.84
CA THR A 404 -9.14 24.22 7.06
C THR A 404 -10.00 23.72 8.22
N GLU A 405 -11.21 23.24 7.96
CA GLU A 405 -12.08 22.65 8.99
C GLU A 405 -11.45 21.37 9.58
N VAL A 406 -10.98 20.46 8.72
CA VAL A 406 -10.27 19.24 9.12
C VAL A 406 -9.05 19.60 9.96
N LEU A 407 -8.20 20.53 9.51
CA LEU A 407 -7.04 21.00 10.27
C LEU A 407 -7.45 21.59 11.63
N ASN A 408 -8.60 22.25 11.71
CA ASN A 408 -9.12 22.81 12.96
C ASN A 408 -9.65 21.74 13.92
N CYS A 409 -10.13 20.60 13.42
CA CYS A 409 -10.58 19.47 14.23
C CYS A 409 -9.43 18.63 14.84
N LEU A 410 -8.21 18.71 14.29
CA LEU A 410 -7.10 17.89 14.79
C LEU A 410 -6.63 18.29 16.21
N PRO A 411 -6.05 17.36 16.98
CA PRO A 411 -5.34 17.68 18.22
C PRO A 411 -4.20 18.69 18.00
N PRO A 412 -3.92 19.60 18.96
CA PRO A 412 -2.83 20.58 18.83
C PRO A 412 -1.45 19.96 18.56
N SER A 413 -1.19 18.76 19.09
CA SER A 413 0.04 18.00 18.88
C SER A 413 0.25 17.62 17.41
N GLU A 414 -0.80 17.15 16.74
CA GLU A 414 -0.78 16.78 15.32
C GLU A 414 -0.69 18.02 14.44
N LYS A 415 -1.50 19.05 14.72
CA LYS A 415 -1.42 20.35 14.01
C LYS A 415 0.00 20.90 14.01
N LYS A 416 0.69 20.85 15.16
CA LYS A 416 2.08 21.32 15.30
C LYS A 416 3.03 20.50 14.44
N LYS A 417 2.89 19.17 14.42
CA LYS A 417 3.73 18.29 13.59
C LYS A 417 3.51 18.54 12.10
N ILE A 418 2.25 18.63 11.66
CA ILE A 418 1.90 18.95 10.26
C ILE A 418 2.49 20.30 9.87
N THR A 419 2.25 21.34 10.67
CA THR A 419 2.74 22.71 10.39
C THR A 419 4.27 22.77 10.33
N ALA A 420 4.95 22.07 11.24
CA ALA A 420 6.42 21.99 11.24
C ALA A 420 6.96 21.29 9.99
N SER A 421 6.35 20.18 9.56
CA SER A 421 6.73 19.47 8.33
C SER A 421 6.57 20.35 7.09
N TYR A 422 5.46 21.11 6.99
CA TYR A 422 5.27 22.08 5.90
C TYR A 422 6.29 23.21 5.92
N ALA A 423 6.57 23.79 7.08
CA ALA A 423 7.58 24.84 7.22
C ALA A 423 8.99 24.37 6.81
N ALA A 424 9.34 23.13 7.16
CA ALA A 424 10.60 22.51 6.75
C ALA A 424 10.66 22.32 5.22
N LEU A 425 9.59 21.82 4.60
CA LEU A 425 9.52 21.61 3.15
C LEU A 425 9.66 22.93 2.38
N ILE A 426 8.96 23.99 2.81
CA ILE A 426 9.06 25.33 2.24
C ILE A 426 10.50 25.85 2.33
N SER A 427 11.16 25.63 3.47
CA SER A 427 12.56 26.04 3.68
C SER A 427 13.52 25.31 2.74
N VAL A 428 13.39 23.98 2.58
CA VAL A 428 14.22 23.20 1.65
C VAL A 428 14.01 23.64 0.20
N TRP A 429 12.75 23.80 -0.22
CA TRP A 429 12.44 24.20 -1.59
C TRP A 429 12.90 25.63 -1.91
N SER A 430 12.73 26.57 -0.98
CA SER A 430 13.22 27.94 -1.16
C SER A 430 14.75 28.00 -1.32
N ASN A 431 15.48 27.16 -0.57
CA ASN A 431 16.92 27.00 -0.73
C ASN A 431 17.30 26.41 -2.08
N GLU A 432 16.59 25.37 -2.54
CA GLU A 432 16.83 24.76 -3.85
C GLU A 432 16.60 25.76 -4.99
N VAL A 433 15.49 26.51 -4.95
CA VAL A 433 15.18 27.54 -5.95
C VAL A 433 16.23 28.66 -5.94
N CYS A 434 16.67 29.10 -4.76
CA CYS A 434 17.76 30.07 -4.64
C CYS A 434 19.08 29.52 -5.20
N SER A 435 19.40 28.25 -4.95
CA SER A 435 20.61 27.61 -5.46
C SER A 435 20.62 27.52 -6.99
N ARG A 436 19.45 27.25 -7.61
CA ARG A 436 19.30 27.19 -9.07
C ARG A 436 19.40 28.54 -9.76
N LYS A 437 19.05 29.64 -9.08
CA LYS A 437 19.20 31.01 -9.65
C LYS A 437 20.63 31.54 -9.58
N ARG A 438 21.47 30.94 -8.73
CA ARG A 438 22.89 31.32 -8.59
C ARG A 438 23.82 30.56 -9.52
N ARG A 439 23.35 29.44 -10.07
CA ARG A 439 23.97 28.74 -11.20
C ARG A 439 23.43 29.33 -12.48
#